data_AF-A0A7Y0NPN0-F1
#
_entry.id   AF-A0A7Y0NPN0-F1
#
_cell.length_a   1.000
_cell.length_b   1.000
_cell.length_c   1.000
_cell.angle_alpha   90.00
_cell.angle_beta   90.00
_cell.angle_gamma   90.00
#
_symmetry.space_group_name_H-M   'P 1'
#
loop_
_entity.id
_entity.type
_entity.pdbx_description
1 polymer ?
#
loop_
_entity_poly.entity_id
_entity_poly.type
_entity_poly.pdbx_seq_one_letter_code
_entity_poly.pdbx_strand_id
1 'polypeptide(L)'
;MIELDFFFNLPNRDIMHFQLIQLSREEPWTVFYCDHVLAGIIKEGNEWKQLSGEVLPEELLQNIGLFIDRQQYRKLPDELKWRWPKLIEEIIVNSDSEYMVICKPFVNFRSFEKMFEKFVPTMIKDEWAINFKVYSHDFEEDFIKQLNRKDEKSGYQPIQKW
;
A
#
# COMPACT_ATOMS: atom_id res chain seq x y z
N MET A 1 3.66 10.08 3.82
CA MET A 1 3.28 10.48 2.45
C MET A 1 3.02 9.21 1.66
N ILE A 2 1.82 9.08 1.11
CA ILE A 2 1.42 7.99 0.23
C ILE A 2 1.29 8.59 -1.17
N GLU A 3 1.92 7.95 -2.15
CA GLU A 3 1.82 8.30 -3.57
C GLU A 3 1.18 7.12 -4.34
N LEU A 4 0.23 7.44 -5.21
CA LEU A 4 -0.42 6.46 -6.09
C LEU A 4 -0.48 6.98 -7.52
N ASP A 5 -0.22 6.09 -8.47
CA ASP A 5 -0.41 6.34 -9.89
C ASP A 5 -1.81 5.91 -10.33
N PHE A 6 -2.60 6.86 -10.82
CA PHE A 6 -3.94 6.62 -11.32
C PHE A 6 -4.01 6.82 -12.84
N PHE A 7 -4.49 5.79 -13.55
CA PHE A 7 -4.67 5.82 -14.99
C PHE A 7 -6.16 5.86 -15.35
N PHE A 8 -6.56 6.90 -16.07
CA PHE A 8 -7.93 7.13 -16.50
C PHE A 8 -8.07 6.90 -18.00
N ASN A 9 -8.93 5.94 -18.39
CA ASN A 9 -9.20 5.65 -19.79
C ASN A 9 -10.28 6.58 -20.33
N LEU A 10 -9.94 7.39 -21.33
CA LEU A 10 -10.90 8.23 -22.03
C LEU A 10 -11.69 7.42 -23.07
N PRO A 11 -12.90 7.87 -23.46
CA PRO A 11 -13.72 7.20 -24.47
C PRO A 11 -13.03 7.03 -25.84
N ASN A 12 -12.06 7.90 -26.14
CA ASN A 12 -11.26 7.87 -27.37
C ASN A 12 -10.07 6.89 -27.30
N ARG A 13 -9.94 6.12 -26.21
CA ARG A 13 -8.82 5.19 -25.89
C ARG A 13 -7.51 5.86 -25.49
N ASP A 14 -7.50 7.17 -25.30
CA ASP A 14 -6.36 7.82 -24.67
C ASP A 14 -6.33 7.51 -23.17
N ILE A 15 -5.13 7.46 -22.60
CA ILE A 15 -4.93 7.22 -21.17
C ILE A 15 -4.37 8.51 -20.57
N MET A 16 -5.08 9.06 -19.59
CA MET A 16 -4.57 10.14 -18.76
C MET A 16 -3.93 9.54 -17.50
N HIS A 17 -2.77 10.05 -17.12
CA HIS A 17 -2.06 9.67 -15.90
C HIS A 17 -2.15 10.80 -14.88
N PHE A 18 -2.57 10.46 -13.67
CA PHE A 18 -2.67 11.36 -12.54
C PHE A 18 -1.84 10.79 -11.39
N GLN A 19 -1.13 11.67 -10.68
CA GLN A 19 -0.50 11.31 -9.42
C GLN A 19 -1.39 11.74 -8.26
N LEU A 20 -1.65 10.82 -7.35
CA LEU A 20 -2.45 11.06 -6.16
C LEU A 20 -1.52 11.04 -4.96
N ILE A 21 -1.45 12.14 -4.21
CA ILE A 21 -0.54 12.26 -3.06
C ILE A 21 -1.34 12.56 -1.80
N GLN A 22 -1.11 11.78 -0.75
CA GLN A 22 -1.64 12.03 0.59
C GLN A 22 -0.48 12.21 1.57
N LEU A 23 -0.32 13.39 2.16
CA LEU A 23 0.81 13.66 3.05
C LEU A 23 0.73 12.81 4.33
N SER A 24 -0.46 12.73 4.94
CA SER A 24 -0.78 11.91 6.11
C SER A 24 -2.17 11.26 5.99
N ARG A 25 -2.45 10.19 6.75
CA ARG A 25 -3.70 9.41 6.61
C ARG A 25 -4.98 10.22 6.84
N GLU A 26 -4.89 11.30 7.62
CA GLU A 26 -6.02 12.18 7.97
C GLU A 26 -6.15 13.38 7.03
N GLU A 27 -5.15 13.63 6.18
CA GLU A 27 -5.16 14.75 5.25
C GLU A 27 -5.90 14.44 3.95
N PRO A 28 -6.41 15.47 3.24
CA PRO A 28 -6.93 15.32 1.90
C PRO A 28 -5.89 14.73 0.93
N TRP A 29 -6.39 14.04 -0.08
CA TRP A 29 -5.60 13.65 -1.24
C TRP A 29 -5.43 14.85 -2.17
N THR A 30 -4.22 15.03 -2.69
CA THR A 30 -3.91 16.02 -3.72
C THR A 30 -3.80 15.29 -5.06
N VAL A 31 -4.54 15.76 -6.06
CA VAL A 31 -4.55 15.23 -7.42
C VAL A 31 -3.65 16.09 -8.29
N PHE A 32 -2.66 15.46 -8.92
CA PHE A 32 -1.73 16.09 -9.85
C PHE A 32 -1.94 15.58 -11.27
N TYR A 33 -1.71 16.46 -12.24
CA TYR A 33 -1.64 16.12 -13.66
C TYR A 33 -0.48 16.87 -14.29
N CYS A 34 0.43 16.15 -14.94
CA CYS A 34 1.66 16.72 -15.53
C CYS A 34 2.38 17.69 -14.57
N ASP A 35 2.64 17.25 -13.34
CA ASP A 35 3.32 18.01 -12.27
C ASP A 35 2.57 19.25 -11.75
N HIS A 36 1.33 19.48 -12.18
CA HIS A 36 0.47 20.56 -11.69
C HIS A 36 -0.58 20.04 -10.71
N VAL A 37 -0.75 20.74 -9.57
CA VAL A 37 -1.86 20.48 -8.63
C VAL A 37 -3.17 20.86 -9.30
N LEU A 38 -4.05 19.88 -9.52
CA LEU A 38 -5.40 20.12 -10.02
C LEU A 38 -6.38 20.39 -8.88
N ALA A 39 -6.43 19.50 -7.90
CA ALA A 39 -7.46 19.55 -6.86
C ALA A 39 -7.06 18.83 -5.57
N GLY A 40 -7.68 19.25 -4.46
CA GLY A 40 -7.70 18.49 -3.22
C GLY A 40 -9.02 17.73 -3.08
N ILE A 41 -8.98 16.45 -2.70
CA ILE A 41 -10.17 15.61 -2.51
C ILE A 41 -10.13 14.92 -1.14
N ILE A 42 -11.30 14.71 -0.53
CA ILE A 42 -11.43 14.06 0.77
C ILE A 42 -12.63 13.11 0.77
N LYS A 43 -12.55 12.06 1.58
CA LYS A 43 -13.68 11.16 1.80
C LYS A 43 -14.47 11.64 3.02
N GLU A 44 -15.70 12.08 2.81
CA GLU A 44 -16.64 12.42 3.87
C GLU A 44 -17.73 11.34 3.96
N GLY A 45 -17.69 10.53 5.02
CA GLY A 45 -18.55 9.35 5.14
C GLY A 45 -18.25 8.34 4.04
N ASN A 46 -19.24 8.09 3.17
CA ASN A 46 -19.11 7.15 2.04
C ASN A 46 -18.89 7.84 0.69
N GLU A 47 -18.78 9.17 0.66
CA GLU A 47 -18.67 9.94 -0.58
C GLU A 47 -17.31 10.63 -0.68
N TRP A 48 -16.75 10.62 -1.89
CA TRP A 48 -15.57 11.40 -2.22
C TRP A 48 -16.00 12.78 -2.71
N LYS A 49 -15.43 13.82 -2.11
CA LYS A 49 -15.74 15.20 -2.43
C LYS A 49 -14.47 15.96 -2.76
N GLN A 50 -14.60 16.90 -3.69
CA GLN A 50 -13.57 17.90 -3.92
C GLN A 50 -13.61 18.96 -2.82
N LEU A 51 -12.44 19.30 -2.29
CA LEU A 51 -12.23 20.28 -1.23
C LEU A 51 -11.65 21.59 -1.78
N SER A 52 -10.81 21.52 -2.81
CA SER A 52 -10.12 22.69 -3.39
C SER A 52 -9.70 22.46 -4.84
N GLY A 53 -9.29 23.54 -5.53
CA GLY A 53 -8.70 23.50 -6.87
C GLY A 53 -9.70 23.59 -8.03
N GLU A 54 -9.28 23.14 -9.20
CA GLU A 54 -10.08 23.12 -10.43
C GLU A 54 -11.21 22.09 -10.33
N VAL A 55 -12.39 22.41 -10.87
CA VAL A 55 -13.54 21.50 -10.81
C VAL A 55 -13.24 20.23 -11.60
N LEU A 56 -13.09 19.11 -10.88
CA LEU A 56 -12.91 17.80 -11.50
C LEU A 56 -14.24 17.32 -12.10
N PRO A 57 -14.23 16.69 -13.29
CA PRO A 57 -15.40 15.98 -13.78
C PRO A 57 -15.87 14.93 -12.77
N GLU A 58 -17.18 14.84 -12.54
CA GLU A 58 -17.77 13.91 -11.56
C GLU A 58 -17.30 12.46 -11.78
N GLU A 59 -17.26 12.02 -13.03
CA GLU A 59 -16.77 10.69 -13.39
C GLU A 59 -15.31 10.46 -12.96
N LEU A 60 -14.45 11.47 -13.14
CA LEU A 60 -13.05 11.39 -12.72
C LEU A 60 -12.93 11.31 -11.19
N LEU A 61 -13.64 12.17 -10.46
CA LEU A 61 -13.66 12.17 -9.00
C LEU A 61 -14.13 10.82 -8.44
N GLN A 62 -15.21 10.27 -8.98
CA GLN A 62 -15.75 8.97 -8.56
C GLN A 62 -14.77 7.82 -8.85
N ASN A 63 -14.13 7.81 -10.02
CA ASN A 63 -13.15 6.77 -10.36
C ASN A 63 -11.88 6.87 -9.51
N ILE A 64 -11.38 8.08 -9.24
CA ILE A 64 -10.26 8.30 -8.31
C ILE A 64 -10.64 7.79 -6.92
N GLY A 65 -11.81 8.18 -6.42
CA GLY A 65 -12.28 7.76 -5.10
C GLY A 65 -12.40 6.24 -4.98
N LEU A 66 -12.99 5.59 -5.97
CA LEU A 66 -13.10 4.13 -6.05
C LEU A 66 -11.74 3.46 -6.13
N PHE A 67 -10.79 4.03 -6.89
CA PHE A 67 -9.42 3.54 -6.96
C PHE A 67 -8.73 3.60 -5.60
N ILE A 68 -8.79 4.75 -4.92
CA ILE A 68 -8.21 4.93 -3.57
C ILE A 68 -8.83 3.94 -2.58
N ASP A 69 -10.15 3.75 -2.62
CA ASP A 69 -10.86 2.84 -1.70
C ASP A 69 -10.50 1.36 -1.90
N ARG A 70 -10.10 0.97 -3.11
CA ARG A 70 -9.68 -0.40 -3.42
C ARG A 70 -8.27 -0.71 -2.93
N GLN A 71 -7.45 0.31 -2.68
CA GLN A 71 -6.09 0.11 -2.27
C GLN A 71 -5.98 -0.55 -0.90
N GLN A 72 -5.21 -1.64 -0.83
CA GLN A 72 -5.01 -2.39 0.42
C GLN A 72 -4.06 -1.71 1.40
N TYR A 73 -3.42 -0.58 1.04
CA TYR A 73 -2.51 0.14 1.94
C TYR A 73 -3.17 0.57 3.25
N ARG A 74 -4.51 0.62 3.31
CA ARG A 74 -5.23 0.85 4.57
C ARG A 74 -5.29 -0.39 5.46
N LYS A 75 -5.42 -1.60 4.89
CA LYS A 75 -5.67 -2.84 5.64
C LYS A 75 -4.40 -3.60 5.99
N LEU A 76 -3.50 -3.81 5.03
CA LEU A 76 -2.33 -4.67 5.25
C LEU A 76 -1.42 -4.16 6.39
N PRO A 77 -1.08 -2.86 6.49
CA PRO A 77 -0.31 -2.35 7.63
C PRO A 77 -0.98 -2.59 8.97
N ASP A 78 -2.31 -2.40 9.05
CA ASP A 78 -3.08 -2.60 10.27
C ASP A 78 -3.10 -4.08 10.66
N GLU A 79 -3.28 -4.98 9.69
CA GLU A 79 -3.20 -6.44 9.90
C GLU A 79 -1.79 -6.88 10.35
N LEU A 80 -0.71 -6.30 9.79
CA LEU A 80 0.67 -6.59 10.19
C LEU A 80 0.95 -6.13 11.63
N LYS A 81 0.55 -4.89 11.98
CA LYS A 81 0.66 -4.37 13.35
C LYS A 81 -0.16 -5.22 14.34
N TRP A 82 -1.34 -5.68 13.94
CA TRP A 82 -2.18 -6.56 14.76
C TRP A 82 -1.57 -7.96 14.95
N ARG A 83 -0.93 -8.51 13.91
CA ARG A 83 -0.25 -9.82 13.96
C ARG A 83 0.98 -9.78 14.85
N TRP A 84 1.75 -8.69 14.81
CA TRP A 84 3.03 -8.56 15.47
C TRP A 84 3.18 -7.30 16.34
N PRO A 85 2.27 -7.04 17.30
CA PRO A 85 2.25 -5.80 18.09
C PRO A 85 3.44 -5.67 19.04
N LYS A 86 4.15 -6.78 19.32
CA LYS A 86 5.36 -6.81 20.13
C LYS A 86 6.65 -6.70 19.31
N LEU A 87 6.58 -6.78 17.98
CA LEU A 87 7.75 -6.76 17.10
C LEU A 87 7.78 -5.53 16.20
N ILE A 88 6.62 -5.01 15.81
CA ILE A 88 6.50 -3.83 14.94
C ILE A 88 6.14 -2.62 15.79
N GLU A 89 6.93 -1.56 15.67
CA GLU A 89 6.63 -0.25 16.24
C GLU A 89 5.74 0.53 15.26
N GLU A 90 6.20 0.69 14.02
CA GLU A 90 5.56 1.57 13.05
C GLU A 90 5.61 0.97 11.63
N ILE A 91 4.61 1.32 10.80
CA ILE A 91 4.61 0.98 9.37
C ILE A 91 4.25 2.23 8.59
N ILE A 92 5.22 2.74 7.84
CA ILE A 92 5.07 3.88 6.95
C ILE A 92 4.78 3.32 5.55
N VAL A 93 3.62 3.68 5.01
CA VAL A 93 3.24 3.37 3.63
C VAL A 93 3.76 4.51 2.75
N ASN A 94 4.69 4.20 1.84
CA ASN A 94 5.19 5.16 0.86
C ASN A 94 4.34 5.14 -0.41
N SER A 95 3.91 3.95 -0.85
CA SER A 95 2.97 3.76 -1.96
C SER A 95 2.14 2.49 -1.76
N ASP A 96 1.28 2.15 -2.73
CA ASP A 96 0.59 0.86 -2.80
C ASP A 96 1.52 -0.36 -2.93
N SER A 97 2.79 -0.13 -3.26
CA SER A 97 3.79 -1.13 -3.59
C SER A 97 5.11 -0.95 -2.81
N GLU A 98 5.24 0.05 -1.94
CA GLU A 98 6.42 0.25 -1.10
C GLU A 98 6.08 0.63 0.35
N TYR A 99 6.51 -0.23 1.28
CA TYR A 99 6.22 -0.13 2.71
C TYR A 99 7.53 -0.11 3.49
N MET A 100 7.61 0.75 4.50
CA MET A 100 8.70 0.79 5.47
C MET A 100 8.21 0.33 6.83
N VAL A 101 8.84 -0.69 7.40
CA VAL A 101 8.48 -1.29 8.68
C VAL A 101 9.59 -1.01 9.68
N ILE A 102 9.24 -0.46 10.84
CA ILE A 102 10.18 -0.18 11.92
C ILE A 102 9.88 -1.14 13.07
N CYS A 103 10.88 -1.91 13.48
CA CYS A 103 10.75 -2.88 14.57
C CYS A 103 10.88 -2.22 15.96
N LYS A 104 10.30 -2.89 16.97
CA LYS A 104 10.51 -2.56 18.39
C LYS A 104 11.94 -2.93 18.83
N PRO A 105 12.42 -2.37 19.96
CA PRO A 105 13.68 -2.79 20.56
C PRO A 105 13.72 -4.28 20.90
N PHE A 106 14.92 -4.87 20.88
CA PHE A 106 15.19 -6.27 21.24
C PHE A 106 14.55 -7.34 20.34
N VAL A 107 14.06 -6.97 19.16
CA VAL A 107 13.63 -7.93 18.15
C VAL A 107 14.83 -8.69 17.61
N ASN A 108 14.77 -10.03 17.64
CA ASN A 108 15.76 -10.85 16.94
C ASN A 108 15.52 -10.75 15.43
N PHE A 109 16.29 -9.88 14.77
CA PHE A 109 16.02 -9.45 13.41
C PHE A 109 16.09 -10.59 12.39
N ARG A 110 17.10 -11.46 12.50
CA ARG A 110 17.25 -12.65 11.64
C ARG A 110 16.09 -13.64 11.77
N SER A 111 15.55 -13.80 12.98
CA SER A 111 14.39 -14.67 13.20
C SER A 111 13.11 -14.02 12.68
N PHE A 112 13.01 -12.70 12.84
CA PHE A 112 11.89 -11.92 12.31
C PHE A 112 11.85 -11.93 10.79
N GLU A 113 12.97 -11.75 10.10
CA GLU A 113 13.06 -11.80 8.63
C GLU A 113 12.47 -13.11 8.09
N LYS A 114 12.89 -14.26 8.62
CA LYS A 114 12.38 -15.58 8.20
C LYS A 114 10.89 -15.74 8.45
N MET A 115 10.40 -15.22 9.58
CA MET A 115 8.98 -15.22 9.91
C MET A 115 8.22 -14.33 8.92
N PHE A 116 8.71 -13.11 8.70
CA PHE A 116 8.11 -12.11 7.84
C PHE A 116 7.95 -12.64 6.42
N GLU A 117 9.03 -13.15 5.81
CA GLU A 117 9.03 -13.71 4.46
C GLU A 117 8.06 -14.90 4.32
N LYS A 118 7.88 -15.70 5.37
CA LYS A 118 6.97 -16.85 5.35
C LYS A 118 5.50 -16.45 5.43
N PHE A 119 5.17 -15.45 6.25
CA PHE A 119 3.77 -15.14 6.60
C PHE A 119 3.18 -13.97 5.80
N VAL A 120 3.95 -12.92 5.52
CA VAL A 120 3.42 -11.74 4.83
C VAL A 120 2.81 -12.07 3.45
N PRO A 121 3.39 -12.95 2.61
CA PRO A 121 2.77 -13.35 1.33
C PRO A 121 1.35 -13.93 1.45
N THR A 122 0.99 -14.48 2.62
CA THR A 122 -0.36 -15.03 2.86
C THR A 122 -1.38 -13.95 3.25
N MET A 123 -0.91 -12.76 3.62
CA MET A 123 -1.73 -11.61 3.98
C MET A 123 -1.92 -10.65 2.79
N ILE A 124 -1.03 -10.69 1.80
CA ILE A 124 -1.15 -9.89 0.58
C ILE A 124 -2.33 -10.42 -0.25
N LYS A 125 -3.29 -9.53 -0.53
CA LYS A 125 -4.45 -9.82 -1.38
C LYS A 125 -4.30 -9.23 -2.77
N ASP A 126 -3.42 -8.23 -2.91
CA ASP A 126 -3.12 -7.56 -4.17
C ASP A 126 -2.46 -8.51 -5.18
N GLU A 127 -2.64 -8.19 -6.46
CA GLU A 127 -2.08 -8.97 -7.57
C GLU A 127 -0.61 -8.59 -7.87
N TRP A 128 -0.14 -7.44 -7.36
CA TRP A 128 1.23 -6.97 -7.54
C TRP A 128 2.13 -7.30 -6.34
N ALA A 129 3.45 -7.19 -6.58
CA ALA A 129 4.44 -7.34 -5.53
C ALA A 129 4.61 -6.05 -4.73
N ILE A 130 4.76 -6.17 -3.42
CA ILE A 130 5.03 -5.07 -2.49
C ILE A 130 6.48 -5.18 -2.01
N ASN A 131 7.20 -4.07 -2.09
CA ASN A 131 8.55 -3.91 -1.58
C ASN A 131 8.49 -3.49 -0.11
N PHE A 132 8.98 -4.34 0.78
CA PHE A 132 9.13 -4.05 2.20
C PHE A 132 10.58 -3.69 2.52
N LYS A 133 10.80 -2.51 3.10
CA LYS A 133 12.05 -2.10 3.74
C LYS A 133 11.84 -2.21 5.25
N VAL A 134 12.49 -3.17 5.90
CA VAL A 134 12.31 -3.43 7.33
C VAL A 134 13.57 -3.01 8.06
N TYR A 135 13.42 -2.24 9.14
CA TYR A 135 14.50 -1.68 9.95
C TYR A 135 14.42 -2.12 11.40
N SER A 136 15.56 -2.34 12.04
CA SER A 136 15.68 -2.45 13.50
C SER A 136 15.34 -1.11 14.18
N HIS A 137 15.10 -1.14 15.49
CA HIS A 137 14.68 0.04 16.25
C HIS A 137 15.71 1.20 16.25
N ASP A 138 16.98 0.87 16.08
CA ASP A 138 18.15 1.74 16.06
C ASP A 138 18.68 1.97 14.63
N PHE A 139 18.02 1.38 13.62
CA PHE A 139 18.42 1.44 12.21
C PHE A 139 19.82 0.87 11.92
N GLU A 140 20.38 0.04 12.81
CA GLU A 140 21.66 -0.64 12.58
C GLU A 140 21.54 -1.88 11.69
N GLU A 141 20.36 -2.52 11.66
CA GLU A 141 20.06 -3.67 10.81
C GLU A 141 18.85 -3.38 9.92
N ASP A 142 18.92 -3.81 8.66
CA ASP A 142 17.81 -3.73 7.72
C ASP A 142 17.72 -4.96 6.81
N PHE A 143 16.53 -5.20 6.28
CA PHE A 143 16.35 -6.12 5.16
C PHE A 143 15.29 -5.61 4.19
N ILE A 144 15.47 -5.94 2.91
CA ILE A 144 14.53 -5.62 1.84
C ILE A 144 13.92 -6.90 1.30
N LYS A 145 12.59 -6.96 1.22
CA LYS A 145 11.86 -8.09 0.65
C LYS A 145 10.79 -7.61 -0.32
N GLN A 146 10.89 -8.07 -1.56
CA GLN A 146 9.80 -7.95 -2.51
C GLN A 146 8.91 -9.19 -2.37
N LEU A 147 7.67 -9.00 -1.91
CA LEU A 147 6.74 -10.08 -1.60
C LEU A 147 5.44 -9.88 -2.38
N ASN A 148 4.90 -10.96 -2.94
CA ASN A 148 3.61 -10.96 -3.61
C ASN A 148 2.66 -11.94 -2.92
N ARG A 149 1.38 -11.91 -3.32
CA ARG A 149 0.40 -12.88 -2.86
C ARG A 149 0.89 -14.31 -3.15
N LYS A 150 0.87 -15.15 -2.13
CA LYS A 150 1.11 -16.59 -2.30
C LYS A 150 -0.18 -17.29 -2.68
N ASP A 151 -0.23 -17.89 -3.87
CA ASP A 151 -1.30 -18.81 -4.22
C ASP A 151 -1.23 -20.06 -3.33
N GLU A 152 -2.34 -20.39 -2.66
CA GLU A 152 -2.46 -21.57 -1.79
C GLU A 152 -2.24 -22.92 -2.52
N LYS A 153 -2.03 -22.92 -3.85
CA LYS A 153 -1.87 -24.13 -4.67
C LYS A 153 -0.49 -24.79 -4.63
N SER A 154 0.55 -24.16 -4.09
CA SER A 154 1.91 -24.76 -4.06
C SER A 154 2.22 -25.55 -2.78
N GLY A 155 1.20 -26.17 -2.17
CA GLY A 155 1.27 -26.75 -0.83
C GLY A 155 1.01 -28.26 -0.70
N TYR A 156 0.99 -29.05 -1.78
CA TYR A 156 0.98 -30.52 -1.68
C TYR A 156 1.70 -31.15 -2.87
N GLN A 157 2.97 -31.52 -2.70
CA GLN A 157 3.55 -32.59 -3.50
C GLN A 157 3.15 -33.92 -2.84
N PRO A 158 2.56 -34.87 -3.59
CA PRO A 158 2.13 -36.14 -3.02
C PRO A 158 3.34 -36.96 -2.59
N ILE A 159 3.29 -37.51 -1.38
CA ILE A 159 4.24 -38.51 -0.92
C ILE A 159 4.12 -39.71 -1.85
N GLN A 160 5.11 -39.92 -2.73
CA GLN A 160 5.25 -41.17 -3.45
C GLN A 160 5.58 -42.25 -2.43
N LYS A 161 4.60 -43.11 -2.14
CA LYS A 161 4.85 -44.38 -1.46
C LYS A 161 5.47 -45.35 -2.47
N TRP A 162 6.49 -46.04 -1.99
CA TRP A 162 7.38 -46.96 -2.69
C TRP A 162 6.63 -48.19 -3.18
#